data_AF-A0A8X6JCV5-F1
#
_entry.id   AF-A0A8X6JCV5-F1
#
_cell.length_a   1.000
_cell.length_b   1.000
_cell.length_c   1.000
_cell.angle_alpha   90.00
_cell.angle_beta   90.00
_cell.angle_gamma   90.00
#
_symmetry.space_group_name_H-M   'P 1'
#
loop_
_entity.id
_entity.type
_entity.pdbx_description
1 polymer ?
#
loop_
_entity_poly.entity_id
_entity_poly.type
_entity_poly.pdbx_seq_one_letter_code
_entity_poly.pdbx_strand_id
1 'polypeptide(L)'
;MERCPEDIVLLCGLEDLKFAIAQGNSEGFEVFVHVFNCLEENPKLLSAVLGSTAGNLKSLCSIEKLPNALMGTSDTTLYVWHLLEARLVTSVQLQSNELIAIESCIWQL
;
A
#
# COMPACT_ATOMS: atom_id res chain seq x y z
N MET A 1 5.32 14.21 28.14
CA MET A 1 5.07 12.95 27.40
C MET A 1 5.02 13.31 25.93
N GLU A 2 6.17 13.18 25.26
CA GLU A 2 6.20 13.28 23.80
C GLU A 2 5.42 12.07 23.26
N ARG A 3 4.32 12.32 22.56
CA ARG A 3 3.66 11.28 21.77
C ARG A 3 4.69 10.82 20.74
N CYS A 4 5.00 9.53 20.69
CA CYS A 4 5.62 8.96 19.50
C CYS A 4 4.75 9.41 18.31
N PRO A 5 5.34 9.91 17.20
CA PRO A 5 4.56 10.03 15.97
C PRO A 5 3.96 8.65 15.71
N GLU A 6 2.65 8.59 15.54
CA GLU A 6 1.97 7.35 15.22
C GLU A 6 2.47 6.92 13.85
N ASP A 7 3.47 6.03 13.81
CA ASP A 7 3.87 5.36 12.58
C ASP A 7 2.67 4.52 12.14
N ILE A 8 1.96 5.00 11.13
CA ILE A 8 0.78 4.31 10.62
C ILE A 8 1.30 3.12 9.81
N VAL A 9 0.81 1.93 10.13
CA VAL A 9 1.05 0.72 9.34
C VAL A 9 -0.30 0.28 8.77
N LEU A 10 -0.41 0.35 7.44
CA LEU A 10 -1.56 -0.22 6.73
C LEU A 10 -1.12 -1.48 6.01
N LEU A 11 -1.98 -2.48 5.98
CA LEU A 11 -1.72 -3.78 5.36
C LEU A 11 -2.89 -4.16 4.46
N CYS A 12 -2.58 -4.64 3.25
CA CYS A 12 -3.56 -5.29 2.39
C CYS A 12 -3.08 -6.70 1.98
N GLY A 13 -4.01 -7.65 2.02
CA GLY A 13 -3.80 -8.99 1.49
C GLY A 13 -3.83 -8.97 -0.04
N LEU A 14 -2.95 -9.76 -0.64
CA LEU A 14 -2.91 -9.98 -2.09
C LEU A 14 -3.46 -11.38 -2.38
N GLU A 15 -2.63 -12.25 -2.96
CA GLU A 15 -2.89 -13.66 -3.21
C GLU A 15 -1.98 -14.53 -2.34
N ASP A 16 -2.41 -15.77 -2.07
CA ASP A 16 -1.66 -16.75 -1.29
C ASP A 16 -1.16 -16.17 0.05
N LEU A 17 0.16 -16.19 0.26
CA LEU A 17 0.83 -15.62 1.44
C LEU A 17 1.60 -14.33 1.12
N LYS A 18 1.10 -13.56 0.14
CA LYS A 18 1.64 -12.26 -0.24
C LYS A 18 0.78 -11.15 0.34
N PHE A 19 1.42 -10.14 0.90
CA PHE A 19 0.75 -8.96 1.42
C PHE A 19 1.62 -7.73 1.18
N ALA A 20 0.99 -6.57 1.04
CA ALA A 20 1.69 -5.30 0.99
C ALA A 20 1.49 -4.57 2.32
N ILE A 21 2.53 -3.86 2.75
CA ILE A 21 2.43 -2.90 3.84
C ILE A 21 2.84 -1.53 3.34
N ALA A 22 2.25 -0.50 3.94
CA ALA A 22 2.76 0.84 3.84
C ALA A 22 3.00 1.37 5.25
N GLN A 23 4.23 1.81 5.49
CA GLN A 23 4.70 2.27 6.79
C GLN A 23 5.34 3.64 6.64
N GLY A 24 5.02 4.56 7.55
CA GLY A 24 5.57 5.90 7.52
C GLY A 24 4.86 6.86 8.45
N ASN A 25 5.08 8.15 8.22
CA ASN A 25 4.61 9.23 9.07
C ASN A 25 3.89 10.31 8.23
N SER A 26 3.56 11.44 8.84
CA SER A 26 2.84 12.53 8.16
C SER A 26 3.52 13.11 6.92
N GLU A 27 4.82 12.92 6.75
CA GLU A 27 5.60 13.48 5.64
C GLU A 27 5.69 12.51 4.46
N GLY A 28 5.74 11.21 4.72
CA GLY A 28 5.82 10.21 3.67
C GLY A 28 5.76 8.77 4.20
N PHE A 29 5.45 7.88 3.26
CA PHE A 29 5.31 6.45 3.49
C PHE A 29 6.18 5.67 2.53
N GLU A 30 6.83 4.63 3.03
CA GLU A 30 7.46 3.58 2.24
C GLU A 30 6.50 2.41 2.09
N VAL A 31 6.46 1.85 0.89
CA VAL A 31 5.60 0.72 0.55
C VAL A 31 6.48 -0.51 0.38
N PHE A 32 6.10 -1.59 1.04
CA PHE A 32 6.80 -2.86 0.98
C PHE A 32 5.85 -3.95 0.50
N VAL A 33 6.39 -4.91 -0.24
CA VAL A 33 5.73 -6.20 -0.46
C VAL A 33 6.46 -7.25 0.33
N HIS A 34 5.67 -8.05 1.02
CA HIS A 34 6.11 -9.20 1.76
C HIS A 34 5.54 -10.47 1.15
N VAL A 35 6.39 -11.49 1.06
CA VAL A 35 6.01 -12.82 0.60
C VAL A 35 6.53 -13.84 1.61
N PHE A 36 5.63 -14.68 2.12
CA PHE A 36 6.06 -15.89 2.81
C PHE A 36 6.25 -17.01 1.80
N ASN A 37 7.48 -17.52 1.70
CA ASN A 37 7.72 -18.78 0.99
C ASN A 37 7.54 -19.96 1.97
N CYS A 38 6.33 -20.52 2.05
CA CYS A 38 6.01 -21.62 2.95
C CYS A 38 6.47 -23.01 2.45
N LEU A 39 7.01 -23.09 1.24
CA LEU A 39 7.44 -24.35 0.61
C LEU A 39 8.89 -24.73 0.98
N GLU A 40 9.61 -23.86 1.69
CA GLU A 40 10.95 -24.13 2.20
C GLU A 40 10.86 -24.75 3.60
N GLU A 41 11.78 -25.67 3.94
CA GLU A 41 11.90 -26.24 5.30
C GLU A 41 12.10 -25.17 6.38
N ASN A 42 12.55 -23.97 5.99
CA ASN A 42 12.67 -22.80 6.85
C ASN A 42 12.01 -21.59 6.16
N PRO A 43 10.69 -21.38 6.35
CA PRO A 43 9.99 -20.30 5.69
C PRO A 43 10.58 -18.94 6.08
N LYS A 44 10.95 -18.15 5.09
CA LYS A 44 11.48 -16.79 5.27
C LYS A 44 10.48 -15.77 4.77
N LEU A 45 10.41 -14.66 5.49
CA LEU A 45 9.76 -13.45 5.00
C LEU A 45 10.70 -12.78 4.01
N LEU A 46 10.31 -12.76 2.75
CA LEU A 46 10.98 -11.98 1.72
C LEU A 46 10.32 -10.61 1.65
N SER A 47 11.13 -9.56 1.70
CA SER A 47 10.66 -8.16 1.73
C SER A 47 11.33 -7.37 0.61
N ALA A 48 10.54 -6.63 -0.15
CA ALA A 48 11.05 -5.69 -1.14
C ALA A 48 10.41 -4.31 -0.93
N VAL A 49 11.22 -3.25 -0.99
CA VAL A 49 10.73 -1.87 -1.00
C VAL A 49 10.25 -1.56 -2.42
N LEU A 50 8.98 -1.19 -2.58
CA LEU A 50 8.42 -0.81 -3.88
C LEU A 50 8.69 0.66 -4.21
N GLY A 51 8.73 1.51 -3.19
CA GLY A 51 9.01 2.93 -3.31
C GLY A 51 8.40 3.72 -2.17
N SER A 52 8.36 5.04 -2.34
CA SER A 52 7.75 5.95 -1.37
C SER A 52 6.72 6.87 -2.01
N THR A 53 5.75 7.28 -1.21
CA THR A 53 4.74 8.27 -1.58
C THR A 53 4.79 9.42 -0.57
N ALA A 54 4.63 10.65 -1.07
CA ALA A 54 4.52 11.82 -0.21
C ALA A 54 3.11 11.91 0.39
N GLY A 55 3.01 12.52 1.57
CA GLY A 55 1.73 12.80 2.21
C GLY A 55 1.23 11.68 3.12
N ASN A 56 0.22 12.01 3.93
CA ASN A 56 -0.24 11.15 5.00
C ASN A 56 -1.18 10.06 4.45
N LEU A 57 -0.73 8.80 4.47
CA LEU A 57 -1.52 7.68 3.98
C LEU A 57 -2.76 7.42 4.84
N LYS A 58 -3.89 7.15 4.18
CA LYS A 58 -5.19 6.91 4.81
C LYS A 58 -5.78 5.55 4.48
N SER A 59 -5.45 5.01 3.31
CA SER A 59 -5.95 3.71 2.90
C SER A 59 -4.94 2.99 2.02
N LEU A 60 -4.89 1.67 2.18
CA LEU A 60 -4.18 0.74 1.29
C LEU A 60 -5.13 -0.42 1.02
N CYS A 61 -5.45 -0.65 -0.25
CA CYS A 61 -6.40 -1.68 -0.66
C CYS A 61 -5.84 -2.42 -1.88
N SER A 62 -5.99 -3.75 -1.94
CA SER A 62 -5.69 -4.50 -3.15
C SER A 62 -6.79 -4.27 -4.20
N ILE A 63 -6.41 -4.24 -5.47
CA ILE A 63 -7.37 -4.12 -6.58
C ILE A 63 -7.74 -5.54 -7.01
N GLU A 64 -9.01 -5.90 -6.83
CA GLU A 64 -9.48 -7.26 -7.15
C GLU A 64 -9.13 -7.64 -8.59
N LYS A 65 -8.59 -8.85 -8.77
CA LYS A 65 -8.18 -9.45 -10.07
C LYS A 65 -6.95 -8.81 -10.74
N LEU A 66 -6.31 -7.83 -10.11
CA LEU A 66 -5.09 -7.23 -10.60
C LEU A 66 -3.95 -7.39 -9.58
N PRO A 67 -2.69 -7.52 -10.02
CA PRO A 67 -1.52 -7.54 -9.12
C PRO A 67 -1.16 -6.13 -8.62
N ASN A 68 -2.17 -5.34 -8.28
CA ASN A 68 -2.06 -3.92 -7.98
C ASN A 68 -2.64 -3.59 -6.61
N ALA A 69 -2.09 -2.56 -5.98
CA ALA A 69 -2.71 -1.91 -4.83
C ALA A 69 -3.03 -0.46 -5.14
N LEU A 70 -4.13 -0.01 -4.56
CA LEU A 70 -4.54 1.38 -4.52
C LEU A 70 -4.20 1.97 -3.15
N MET A 71 -3.51 3.09 -3.17
CA MET A 71 -3.13 3.84 -1.99
C MET A 71 -3.77 5.22 -2.02
N GLY A 72 -4.42 5.62 -0.94
CA GLY A 72 -5.05 6.93 -0.80
C GLY A 72 -4.36 7.75 0.27
N THR A 73 -3.94 8.96 -0.08
CA THR A 73 -3.26 9.91 0.81
C THR A 73 -4.17 11.09 1.18
N SER A 74 -3.83 11.81 2.25
CA SER A 74 -4.62 12.93 2.79
C SER A 74 -4.68 14.15 1.87
N ASP A 75 -3.73 14.25 0.94
CA ASP A 75 -3.68 15.29 -0.09
C ASP A 75 -4.60 14.97 -1.29
N THR A 76 -5.46 13.94 -1.16
CA THR A 76 -6.44 13.51 -2.16
C THR A 76 -5.82 12.89 -3.42
N THR A 77 -4.53 12.54 -3.34
CA THR A 77 -3.85 11.75 -4.37
C THR A 77 -4.13 10.26 -4.17
N LEU A 78 -4.42 9.57 -5.28
CA LEU A 78 -4.46 8.12 -5.33
C LEU A 78 -3.22 7.61 -6.07
N TYR A 79 -2.52 6.63 -5.51
CA TYR A 79 -1.39 5.96 -6.17
C TYR A 79 -1.76 4.51 -6.48
N VAL A 80 -1.50 4.08 -7.71
CA VAL A 80 -1.67 2.69 -8.14
C VAL A 80 -0.29 2.07 -8.27
N TRP A 81 -0.01 1.07 -7.46
CA TRP A 81 1.26 0.33 -7.48
C TRP A 81 1.08 -1.02 -8.14
N HIS A 82 2.05 -1.47 -8.92
CA HIS A 82 2.16 -2.84 -9.39
C HIS A 82 3.10 -3.60 -8.44
N LEU A 83 2.54 -4.56 -7.72
CA LEU A 83 3.20 -5.14 -6.56
C LEU A 83 4.23 -6.20 -6.93
N LEU A 84 4.00 -6.93 -8.02
CA LEU A 84 4.94 -7.93 -8.53
C LEU A 84 6.15 -7.30 -9.25
N GLU A 85 5.99 -6.08 -9.76
CA GLU A 85 7.05 -5.38 -10.51
C GLU A 85 7.70 -4.27 -9.66
N ALA A 86 7.25 -4.09 -8.42
CA ALA A 86 7.75 -3.06 -7.52
C ALA A 86 7.82 -1.66 -8.16
N ARG A 87 6.73 -1.26 -8.84
CA ARG A 87 6.69 0.04 -9.53
C ARG A 87 5.38 0.77 -9.37
N LEU A 88 5.47 2.10 -9.41
CA LEU A 88 4.29 2.95 -9.55
C LEU A 88 3.75 2.81 -10.98
N VAL A 89 2.46 2.51 -11.10
CA VAL A 89 1.75 2.46 -12.39
C VAL A 89 1.30 3.85 -12.76
N THR A 90 0.59 4.51 -11.86
CA THR A 90 0.03 5.85 -12.09
C THR A 90 -0.35 6.51 -10.76
N SER A 91 -0.62 7.81 -10.82
CA SER A 91 -1.29 8.55 -9.77
C SER A 91 -2.43 9.40 -10.32
N VAL A 92 -3.48 9.57 -9.52
CA VAL A 92 -4.66 10.35 -9.87
C VAL A 92 -4.94 11.33 -8.74
N GLN A 93 -4.94 12.62 -9.06
CA GLN A 93 -5.38 13.66 -8.14
C GLN A 93 -6.91 13.75 -8.18
N LEU A 94 -7.56 13.58 -7.03
CA LEU A 94 -9.00 13.77 -6.93
C LEU A 94 -9.32 15.26 -6.76
N GLN A 95 -10.44 15.71 -7.33
CA GLN A 95 -10.94 17.07 -7.14
C GLN A 95 -11.79 17.23 -5.86
N SER A 96 -11.91 16.17 -5.06
CA SER A 96 -12.67 16.18 -3.81
C SER A 96 -11.76 16.52 -2.65
N ASN A 97 -12.20 17.43 -1.76
CA ASN A 97 -11.52 17.74 -0.51
C ASN A 97 -11.84 16.74 0.60
N GLU A 98 -12.65 15.71 0.32
CA GLU A 98 -13.02 14.71 1.32
C GLU A 98 -11.98 13.60 1.41
N LEU A 99 -11.63 13.25 2.64
CA LEU A 99 -10.75 12.13 2.97
C LEU A 99 -11.44 10.81 2.56
N ILE A 100 -10.91 10.13 1.56
CA ILE A 100 -11.46 8.85 1.09
C ILE A 100 -10.77 7.72 1.84
N ALA A 101 -11.48 7.11 2.80
CA ALA A 101 -11.14 5.78 3.28
C ALA A 101 -11.59 4.76 2.23
N ILE A 102 -10.62 4.13 1.56
CA ILE A 102 -10.91 3.11 0.55
C ILE A 102 -10.92 1.74 1.24
N GLU A 103 -12.11 1.17 1.41
CA GLU A 103 -12.28 -0.16 2.02
C GLU A 103 -12.12 -1.29 0.99
N SER A 104 -12.56 -1.05 -0.26
CA SER A 104 -12.50 -2.04 -1.34
C SER A 104 -12.25 -1.38 -2.69
N CYS A 105 -11.49 -2.04 -3.56
CA CYS A 105 -11.25 -1.60 -4.93
C CYS A 105 -11.44 -2.77 -5.90
N ILE A 106 -12.32 -2.60 -6.89
CA ILE A 106 -12.66 -3.63 -7.89
C ILE A 106 -12.34 -3.09 -9.27
N TRP A 107 -11.68 -3.91 -10.10
CA TRP A 107 -11.50 -3.60 -11.51
C TRP A 107 -12.77 -3.96 -12.31
N GLN A 108 -13.37 -2.97 -12.97
CA GLN A 108 -14.56 -3.14 -13.82
C GLN A 108 -14.22 -2.78 -15.28
N LEU A 109 -14.61 -3.66 -16.20
CA LEU A 109 -14.47 -3.50 -17.66
C LEU A 109 -15.73 -2.86 -18.27
#